data_AF-A0A935KST2-F1
#
_entry.id   AF-A0A935KST2-F1
#
_cell.length_a   1.000
_cell.length_b   1.000
_cell.length_c   1.000
_cell.angle_alpha   90.00
_cell.angle_beta   90.00
_cell.angle_gamma   90.00
#
_symmetry.space_group_name_H-M   'P 1'
#
loop_
_entity.id
_entity.type
_entity.pdbx_description
1 polymer ?
#
loop_
_entity_poly.entity_id
_entity_poly.type
_entity_poly.pdbx_seq_one_letter_code
_entity_poly.pdbx_strand_id
1 'polypeptide(L)'
;MRILLIFIFFSCISKTALADASPFYSNAKIDIEYSYPDTVSLLECCVIYQSALETTDTSCNNNKSSVYVAVCEKERIKIIRSIPEKFRLMLRFSNGVVTTPELVKNGMNSYHRILIDGNSARDITPVFRTTYSNYSIALLATLILELIVAGIFFFFAKIPMRYLFVIALLNLITHPLLWLITSNLTGYGTALIFLEALITAAEAYAIYRFLKGKISLLKAMVLSIIMNLVSFIVGGGIYLLFA
;
A
#
# COMPACT_ATOMS: atom_id res chain seq x y z
N MET A 1 -11.32 3.61 31.02
CA MET A 1 -12.46 3.98 30.15
C MET A 1 -12.06 4.87 28.96
N ARG A 2 -11.29 5.97 29.16
CA ARG A 2 -10.90 6.88 28.05
C ARG A 2 -10.01 6.24 26.95
N ILE A 3 -9.12 5.31 27.32
CA ILE A 3 -8.22 4.62 26.36
C ILE A 3 -8.99 3.65 25.44
N LEU A 4 -10.01 2.97 25.98
CA LEU A 4 -10.84 2.03 25.23
C LEU A 4 -11.68 2.73 24.14
N LEU A 5 -12.22 3.91 24.46
CA LEU A 5 -12.95 4.75 23.49
C LEU A 5 -12.06 5.26 22.35
N ILE A 6 -10.80 5.58 22.64
CA ILE A 6 -9.82 5.94 21.60
C ILE A 6 -9.57 4.74 20.68
N PHE A 7 -9.37 3.55 21.24
CA PHE A 7 -9.19 2.31 20.45
C PHE A 7 -10.41 1.98 19.57
N ILE A 8 -11.63 2.15 20.09
CA ILE A 8 -12.88 1.94 19.34
C ILE A 8 -13.03 2.98 18.22
N PHE A 9 -12.67 4.24 18.48
CA PHE A 9 -12.71 5.30 17.47
C PHE A 9 -11.74 5.04 16.32
N PHE A 10 -10.49 4.64 16.61
CA PHE A 10 -9.49 4.30 15.58
C PHE A 10 -9.87 3.06 14.76
N SER A 11 -10.52 2.06 15.37
CA SER A 11 -10.94 0.83 14.67
C SER A 11 -12.14 1.01 13.73
N CYS A 12 -12.94 2.07 13.88
CA CYS A 12 -14.04 2.37 12.97
C CYS A 12 -13.62 3.13 11.71
N ILE A 13 -12.47 3.81 11.71
CA ILE A 13 -12.08 4.73 10.62
C ILE A 13 -11.01 4.09 9.71
N SER A 14 -10.34 3.00 10.15
CA SER A 14 -9.16 2.37 9.54
C SER A 14 -9.30 1.78 8.12
N LYS A 15 -10.35 2.12 7.37
CA LYS A 15 -10.53 1.70 5.96
C LYS A 15 -9.92 2.67 4.95
N THR A 16 -9.34 3.79 5.37
CA THR A 16 -8.98 4.90 4.46
C THR A 16 -7.53 5.39 4.53
N ALA A 17 -6.59 4.70 5.17
CA ALA A 17 -5.21 5.21 5.21
C ALA A 17 -4.50 5.13 3.84
N LEU A 18 -4.15 6.29 3.27
CA LEU A 18 -3.41 6.45 2.01
C LEU A 18 -1.90 6.13 2.13
N ALA A 19 -1.40 5.78 3.32
CA ALA A 19 0.03 5.52 3.58
C ALA A 19 0.44 4.05 3.36
N ASP A 20 -0.53 3.16 3.28
CA ASP A 20 -0.31 1.73 3.21
C ASP A 20 -0.12 1.32 1.76
N ALA A 21 1.06 1.45 1.18
CA ALA A 21 1.24 0.84 -0.14
C ALA A 21 2.67 0.42 -0.43
N SER A 22 2.96 -0.88 -0.42
CA SER A 22 4.34 -1.39 -0.51
C SER A 22 4.86 -1.53 -1.94
N PRO A 23 5.99 -0.90 -2.27
CA PRO A 23 6.82 -1.29 -3.39
C PRO A 23 7.20 -2.74 -3.40
N PHE A 24 6.95 -3.33 -4.56
CA PHE A 24 7.34 -4.69 -4.87
C PHE A 24 8.59 -4.67 -5.76
N TYR A 25 9.61 -5.44 -5.37
CA TYR A 25 10.78 -5.70 -6.19
C TYR A 25 10.50 -6.94 -7.05
N SER A 26 10.10 -6.74 -8.30
CA SER A 26 10.04 -7.80 -9.30
C SER A 26 10.77 -7.33 -10.55
N ASN A 27 11.47 -8.24 -11.22
CA ASN A 27 12.01 -7.98 -12.56
C ASN A 27 10.88 -8.00 -13.62
N ALA A 28 9.67 -8.39 -13.22
CA ALA A 28 8.47 -8.29 -14.04
C ALA A 28 7.86 -6.89 -13.95
N LYS A 29 7.43 -6.39 -15.11
CA LYS A 29 6.68 -5.14 -15.22
C LYS A 29 5.26 -5.28 -14.69
N ILE A 30 4.68 -6.48 -14.75
CA ILE A 30 3.46 -6.87 -14.02
C ILE A 30 3.66 -8.27 -13.45
N ASP A 31 3.41 -8.46 -12.16
CA ASP A 31 3.46 -9.75 -11.46
C ASP A 31 2.06 -10.11 -10.96
N ILE A 32 1.49 -11.20 -11.44
CA ILE A 32 0.13 -11.63 -11.06
C ILE A 32 0.23 -12.95 -10.32
N GLU A 33 -0.23 -12.97 -9.08
CA GLU A 33 -0.40 -14.20 -8.31
C GLU A 33 -1.86 -14.65 -8.42
N TYR A 34 -2.08 -15.93 -8.74
CA TYR A 34 -3.43 -16.48 -8.79
C TYR A 34 -3.57 -17.73 -7.93
N SER A 35 -4.75 -17.88 -7.33
CA SER A 35 -5.13 -19.07 -6.58
C SER A 35 -6.24 -19.80 -7.33
N TYR A 36 -6.02 -21.08 -7.63
CA TYR A 36 -6.97 -21.99 -8.26
C TYR A 36 -6.95 -23.32 -7.48
N PRO A 37 -8.08 -24.02 -7.27
CA PRO A 37 -8.08 -25.32 -6.60
C PRO A 37 -7.11 -26.31 -7.27
N ASP A 38 -6.31 -27.01 -6.43
CA ASP A 38 -5.03 -27.69 -6.73
C ASP A 38 -4.98 -28.71 -7.89
N THR A 39 -6.09 -28.98 -8.57
CA THR A 39 -6.22 -30.05 -9.56
C THR A 39 -6.15 -29.60 -11.01
N VAL A 40 -6.00 -28.31 -11.29
CA VAL A 40 -6.14 -27.77 -12.66
C VAL A 40 -4.87 -27.06 -13.10
N SER A 41 -4.30 -27.50 -14.21
CA SER A 41 -3.10 -26.91 -14.81
C SER A 41 -3.46 -25.71 -15.68
N LEU A 42 -2.78 -24.58 -15.48
CA LEU A 42 -2.78 -23.46 -16.42
C LEU A 42 -2.06 -23.87 -17.71
N LEU A 43 -2.75 -23.78 -18.84
CA LEU A 43 -2.22 -24.13 -20.16
C LEU A 43 -1.62 -22.92 -20.87
N GLU A 44 -2.29 -21.78 -20.77
CA GLU A 44 -1.94 -20.57 -21.50
C GLU A 44 -2.46 -19.33 -20.76
N CYS A 45 -1.73 -18.23 -20.84
CA CYS A 45 -2.17 -16.92 -20.38
C CYS A 45 -1.99 -15.91 -21.51
N CYS A 46 -3.02 -15.08 -21.72
CA CYS A 46 -3.00 -14.00 -22.70
C CYS A 46 -3.36 -12.67 -22.04
N VAL A 47 -2.70 -11.60 -22.49
CA VAL A 47 -3.02 -10.24 -22.08
C VAL A 47 -3.98 -9.66 -23.11
N ILE A 48 -5.16 -9.24 -22.65
CA ILE A 48 -6.14 -8.48 -23.42
C ILE A 48 -5.97 -7.02 -23.05
N TYR A 49 -5.73 -6.16 -24.04
CA TYR A 49 -5.60 -4.72 -23.81
C TYR A 49 -6.29 -3.95 -24.93
N GLN A 50 -6.71 -2.72 -24.62
CA GLN A 50 -7.23 -1.81 -25.63
C GLN A 50 -6.06 -1.02 -26.19
N SER A 51 -5.83 -1.12 -27.50
CA SER A 51 -4.77 -0.38 -28.17
C SER A 51 -5.12 1.11 -28.29
N ALA A 52 -4.13 1.95 -28.62
CA ALA A 52 -4.37 3.38 -28.91
C ALA A 52 -5.31 3.61 -30.11
N LEU A 53 -5.62 2.56 -30.88
CA LEU A 53 -6.56 2.57 -32.00
C LEU A 53 -7.94 2.01 -31.62
N GLU A 54 -8.22 1.88 -30.32
CA GLU A 54 -9.46 1.31 -29.76
C GLU A 54 -9.75 -0.15 -30.13
N THR A 55 -8.82 -0.85 -30.79
CA THR A 55 -8.95 -2.29 -31.06
C THR A 55 -8.62 -3.11 -29.83
N THR A 56 -9.39 -4.17 -29.62
CA THR A 56 -9.05 -5.18 -28.59
C THR A 56 -8.00 -6.11 -29.16
N ASP A 57 -6.78 -6.00 -28.67
CA ASP A 57 -5.67 -6.86 -29.08
C ASP A 57 -5.44 -7.94 -28.02
N THR A 58 -5.02 -9.13 -28.46
CA THR A 58 -4.70 -10.26 -27.57
C THR A 58 -3.28 -10.72 -27.82
N SER A 59 -2.46 -10.70 -26.77
CA SER A 59 -1.09 -11.23 -26.81
C SER A 59 -0.99 -12.49 -25.95
N CYS A 60 -0.80 -13.64 -26.60
CA CYS A 60 -0.65 -14.94 -25.95
C CYS A 60 0.82 -15.38 -25.88
N ASN A 61 1.09 -16.32 -24.98
CA ASN A 61 2.42 -16.82 -24.71
C ASN A 61 3.12 -17.39 -25.99
N ASN A 62 4.46 -17.40 -26.01
CA ASN A 62 5.33 -17.91 -27.09
C ASN A 62 5.53 -17.09 -28.38
N ASN A 63 4.87 -15.94 -28.57
CA ASN A 63 5.20 -15.08 -29.72
C ASN A 63 6.28 -14.05 -29.35
N LYS A 64 7.56 -14.32 -29.67
CA LYS A 64 8.70 -13.42 -29.37
C LYS A 64 8.56 -12.01 -29.96
N SER A 65 7.65 -11.85 -30.93
CA SER A 65 7.31 -10.64 -31.66
C SER A 65 6.18 -9.81 -31.01
N SER A 66 5.54 -10.30 -29.94
CA SER A 66 4.47 -9.53 -29.30
C SER A 66 5.02 -8.41 -28.40
N VAL A 67 4.28 -7.30 -28.36
CA VAL A 67 4.57 -6.12 -27.52
C VAL A 67 4.54 -6.49 -26.03
N TYR A 68 3.78 -7.53 -25.67
CA TYR A 68 3.58 -8.02 -24.31
C TYR A 68 3.97 -9.49 -24.19
N VAL A 69 5.05 -9.77 -23.45
CA VAL A 69 5.50 -11.14 -23.15
C VAL A 69 5.02 -11.50 -21.75
N ALA A 70 4.02 -12.37 -21.67
CA ALA A 70 3.53 -12.94 -20.42
C ALA A 70 4.14 -14.33 -20.22
N VAL A 71 4.88 -14.53 -19.13
CA VAL A 71 5.43 -15.82 -18.73
C VAL A 71 4.50 -16.41 -17.68
N CYS A 72 3.82 -17.50 -18.03
CA CYS A 72 2.94 -18.22 -17.13
C CYS A 72 3.72 -19.30 -16.36
N GLU A 73 3.79 -19.15 -15.05
CA GLU A 73 4.24 -20.15 -14.08
C GLU A 73 3.01 -20.76 -13.38
N LYS A 74 3.21 -21.83 -12.60
CA LYS A 74 2.13 -22.64 -11.99
C LYS A 74 1.12 -21.81 -11.17
N GLU A 75 1.55 -20.71 -10.55
CA GLU A 75 0.73 -19.84 -9.70
C GLU A 75 1.04 -18.34 -9.92
N ARG A 76 1.90 -18.03 -10.90
CA ARG A 76 2.37 -16.67 -11.16
C ARG A 76 2.38 -16.36 -12.65
N ILE A 77 2.06 -15.13 -13.01
CA ILE A 77 2.17 -14.63 -14.38
C ILE A 77 3.02 -13.38 -14.36
N LYS A 78 4.11 -13.38 -15.14
CA LYS A 78 5.03 -12.25 -15.24
C LYS A 78 4.92 -11.62 -16.61
N ILE A 79 4.49 -10.36 -16.68
CA ILE A 79 4.54 -9.56 -17.92
C ILE A 79 5.84 -8.78 -17.91
N ILE A 80 6.71 -9.03 -18.89
CA ILE A 80 8.10 -8.55 -18.88
C ILE A 80 8.28 -7.33 -19.81
N ARG A 81 7.44 -7.18 -20.83
CA ARG A 81 7.53 -6.12 -21.85
C ARG A 81 6.22 -5.34 -21.95
N SER A 82 6.35 -4.00 -22.03
CA SER A 82 5.31 -2.95 -22.01
C SER A 82 4.19 -3.14 -20.98
N ILE A 83 3.62 -2.05 -20.47
CA ILE A 83 2.52 -2.13 -19.49
C ILE A 83 1.36 -1.33 -20.04
N PRO A 84 0.24 -1.98 -20.41
CA PRO A 84 -0.99 -1.25 -20.71
C PRO A 84 -1.46 -0.55 -19.43
N GLU A 85 -2.02 0.66 -19.52
CA GLU A 85 -2.60 1.29 -18.33
C GLU A 85 -3.79 0.51 -17.78
N LYS A 86 -4.57 -0.11 -18.67
CA LYS A 86 -5.71 -0.97 -18.37
C LYS A 86 -5.63 -2.25 -19.18
N PHE A 87 -5.86 -3.40 -18.54
CA PHE A 87 -5.77 -4.69 -19.20
C PHE A 87 -6.66 -5.73 -18.52
N ARG A 88 -6.97 -6.81 -19.23
CA ARG A 88 -7.56 -8.04 -18.67
C ARG A 88 -6.62 -9.20 -18.98
N LEU A 89 -6.70 -10.26 -18.20
CA LEU A 89 -6.01 -11.50 -18.50
C LEU A 89 -7.04 -12.54 -18.90
N MET A 90 -6.73 -13.26 -19.96
CA MET A 90 -7.43 -14.49 -20.32
C MET A 90 -6.54 -15.66 -19.89
N LEU A 91 -7.04 -16.44 -18.94
CA LEU A 91 -6.37 -17.59 -18.37
C LEU A 91 -7.04 -18.86 -18.90
N ARG A 92 -6.32 -19.63 -19.70
CA ARG A 92 -6.80 -20.91 -20.24
C ARG A 92 -6.31 -22.03 -19.35
N PHE A 93 -7.24 -22.68 -18.67
CA PHE A 93 -7.03 -23.85 -17.85
C PHE A 93 -7.43 -25.12 -18.61
N SER A 94 -7.06 -26.29 -18.10
CA SER A 94 -7.48 -27.57 -18.69
C SER A 94 -9.00 -27.80 -18.65
N ASN A 95 -9.71 -27.11 -17.77
CA ASN A 95 -11.16 -27.24 -17.57
C ASN A 95 -11.99 -26.06 -18.12
N GLY A 96 -11.36 -25.02 -18.68
CA GLY A 96 -12.09 -23.84 -19.14
C GLY A 96 -11.22 -22.60 -19.33
N VAL A 97 -11.88 -21.49 -19.64
CA VAL A 97 -11.24 -20.18 -19.81
C VAL A 97 -11.83 -19.22 -18.78
N VAL A 98 -10.97 -18.49 -18.08
CA VAL A 98 -11.36 -17.46 -17.12
C VAL A 98 -10.79 -16.12 -17.57
N THR A 99 -11.65 -15.09 -17.60
CA THR A 99 -11.24 -13.72 -17.88
C THR A 99 -11.27 -12.91 -16.59
N THR A 100 -10.19 -12.18 -16.31
CA THR A 100 -10.10 -11.31 -15.14
C THR A 100 -10.97 -10.06 -15.31
N PRO A 101 -11.33 -9.38 -14.21
CA PRO A 101 -11.79 -8.00 -14.31
C PRO A 101 -10.74 -7.10 -14.98
N GLU A 102 -11.14 -5.88 -15.32
CA GLU A 102 -10.20 -4.84 -15.76
C GLU A 102 -9.21 -4.54 -14.63
N LEU A 103 -7.94 -4.84 -14.89
CA LEU A 103 -6.81 -4.55 -14.02
C LEU A 103 -6.19 -3.23 -14.47
N VAL A 104 -5.84 -2.39 -13.51
CA VAL A 104 -5.22 -1.08 -13.75
C VAL A 104 -3.77 -1.14 -13.28
N LYS A 105 -2.86 -0.67 -14.12
CA LYS A 105 -1.45 -0.53 -13.77
C LYS A 105 -1.30 0.24 -12.46
N ASN A 106 -0.80 -0.41 -11.41
CA ASN A 106 -0.57 0.18 -10.09
C ASN A 106 0.90 0.51 -9.82
N GLY A 107 1.74 0.53 -10.86
CA GLY A 107 3.09 1.07 -10.74
C GLY A 107 4.07 0.76 -11.87
N MET A 108 5.35 1.10 -11.65
CA MET A 108 6.46 0.73 -12.55
C MET A 108 6.62 -0.78 -12.67
N ASN A 109 6.47 -1.49 -11.55
CA ASN A 109 6.25 -2.92 -11.48
C ASN A 109 4.86 -3.08 -10.85
N SER A 110 3.87 -3.43 -11.66
CA SER A 110 2.51 -3.64 -11.17
C SER A 110 2.40 -5.01 -10.51
N TYR A 111 1.58 -5.14 -9.49
CA TYR A 111 1.25 -6.43 -8.90
C TYR A 111 -0.24 -6.59 -8.79
N HIS A 112 -0.73 -7.77 -9.17
CA HIS A 112 -2.11 -8.15 -8.99
C HIS A 112 -2.24 -9.48 -8.26
N ARG A 113 -3.24 -9.62 -7.41
CA ARG A 113 -3.63 -10.92 -6.84
C ARG A 113 -5.04 -11.25 -7.31
N ILE A 114 -5.20 -12.41 -7.93
CA ILE A 114 -6.45 -12.81 -8.56
C ILE A 114 -6.95 -14.09 -7.91
N LEU A 115 -8.13 -14.03 -7.32
CA LEU A 115 -8.82 -15.21 -6.82
C LEU A 115 -9.67 -15.76 -7.95
N ILE A 116 -9.44 -17.02 -8.30
CA ILE A 116 -10.24 -17.70 -9.32
C ILE A 116 -11.21 -18.65 -8.62
N ASP A 117 -12.49 -18.45 -8.89
CA ASP A 117 -13.61 -19.14 -8.24
C ASP A 117 -14.53 -19.70 -9.34
N GLY A 118 -14.30 -20.98 -9.67
CA GLY A 118 -14.92 -21.66 -10.81
C GLY A 118 -14.58 -20.97 -12.14
N ASN A 119 -15.60 -20.41 -12.80
CA ASN A 119 -15.47 -19.69 -14.07
C ASN A 119 -15.35 -18.16 -13.91
N SER A 120 -15.19 -17.69 -12.66
CA SER A 120 -15.07 -16.27 -12.36
C SER A 120 -13.70 -15.94 -11.79
N ALA A 121 -13.22 -14.72 -12.04
CA ALA A 121 -12.03 -14.18 -11.42
C ALA A 121 -12.40 -12.89 -10.67
N ARG A 122 -11.83 -12.73 -9.48
CA ARG A 122 -11.94 -11.50 -8.70
C ARG A 122 -10.55 -10.94 -8.47
N ASP A 123 -10.41 -9.64 -8.70
CA ASP A 123 -9.23 -8.93 -8.26
C ASP A 123 -9.29 -8.78 -6.73
N ILE A 124 -8.38 -9.45 -6.06
CA ILE A 124 -8.16 -9.37 -4.60
C ILE A 124 -6.80 -8.75 -4.30
N THR A 125 -6.26 -7.99 -5.27
CA THR A 125 -5.03 -7.22 -5.08
C THR A 125 -5.20 -6.40 -3.81
N PRO A 126 -4.26 -6.50 -2.85
CA PRO A 126 -4.32 -5.65 -1.69
C PRO A 126 -4.39 -4.20 -2.14
N VAL A 127 -5.37 -3.46 -1.61
CA VAL A 127 -5.55 -2.01 -1.82
C VAL A 127 -4.25 -1.24 -1.60
N PHE A 128 -3.37 -1.85 -0.81
CA PHE A 128 -2.16 -1.30 -0.28
C PHE A 128 -0.89 -1.70 -1.03
N ARG A 129 -0.83 -1.51 -2.35
CA ARG A 129 0.40 -1.64 -3.15
C ARG A 129 0.55 -0.46 -4.12
N THR A 130 1.72 0.20 -4.12
CA THR A 130 2.00 1.42 -4.92
C THR A 130 3.46 1.45 -5.37
N THR A 131 3.86 2.50 -6.08
CA THR A 131 5.25 2.72 -6.52
C THR A 131 6.14 3.34 -5.46
N TYR A 132 7.46 3.18 -5.57
CA TYR A 132 8.42 3.94 -4.77
C TYR A 132 8.23 5.46 -4.89
N SER A 133 7.84 5.96 -6.08
CA SER A 133 7.57 7.38 -6.31
C SER A 133 6.37 7.85 -5.50
N ASN A 134 5.24 7.16 -5.61
CA ASN A 134 4.01 7.50 -4.89
C ASN A 134 4.22 7.35 -3.38
N TYR A 135 4.93 6.31 -2.94
CA TYR A 135 5.33 6.16 -1.55
C TYR A 135 6.18 7.35 -1.08
N SER A 136 7.17 7.78 -1.86
CA SER A 136 8.02 8.92 -1.50
C SER A 136 7.23 10.22 -1.43
N ILE A 137 6.28 10.43 -2.35
CA ILE A 137 5.38 11.59 -2.33
C ILE A 137 4.47 11.55 -1.09
N ALA A 138 3.89 10.40 -0.78
CA ALA A 138 3.05 10.21 0.40
C ALA A 138 3.85 10.42 1.69
N LEU A 139 5.03 9.82 1.81
CA LEU A 139 5.93 10.01 2.94
C LEU A 139 6.32 11.48 3.10
N LEU A 140 6.64 12.19 2.01
CA LEU A 140 6.97 13.60 2.05
C LEU A 140 5.78 14.45 2.50
N ALA A 141 4.58 14.18 1.98
CA ALA A 141 3.36 14.88 2.38
C ALA A 141 3.03 14.66 3.86
N THR A 142 3.10 13.41 4.33
CA THR A 142 2.93 13.05 5.75
C THR A 142 3.96 13.73 6.62
N LEU A 143 5.24 13.71 6.23
CA LEU A 143 6.32 14.36 6.97
C LEU A 143 6.08 15.86 7.10
N ILE A 144 5.66 16.55 6.02
CA ILE A 144 5.33 17.98 6.06
C ILE A 144 4.18 18.23 7.05
N LEU A 145 3.11 17.43 6.98
CA LEU A 145 1.94 17.58 7.83
C LEU A 145 2.28 17.38 9.31
N GLU A 146 3.04 16.35 9.63
CA GLU A 146 3.46 16.05 11.01
C GLU A 146 4.41 17.11 11.56
N LEU A 147 5.31 17.65 10.73
CA LEU A 147 6.17 18.76 11.12
C LEU A 147 5.38 20.05 11.38
N ILE A 148 4.31 20.31 10.62
CA ILE A 148 3.40 21.43 10.89
C ILE A 148 2.70 21.22 12.24
N VAL A 149 2.12 20.04 12.47
CA VAL A 149 1.44 19.70 13.74
C VAL A 149 2.40 19.81 14.93
N ALA A 150 3.61 19.26 14.81
CA ALA A 150 4.64 19.35 15.83
C ALA A 150 5.13 20.78 16.05
N GLY A 151 5.27 21.58 14.98
CA GLY A 151 5.63 22.98 15.06
C GLY A 151 4.59 23.78 15.86
N ILE A 152 3.30 23.61 15.54
CA ILE A 152 2.21 24.22 16.29
C ILE A 152 2.27 23.80 17.76
N PHE A 153 2.45 22.50 18.04
CA PHE A 153 2.57 22.01 19.41
C PHE A 153 3.79 22.60 20.14
N PHE A 154 4.96 22.66 19.51
CA PHE A 154 6.19 23.21 20.08
C PHE A 154 6.07 24.69 20.37
N PHE A 155 5.41 25.45 19.49
CA PHE A 155 5.12 26.86 19.71
C PHE A 155 4.32 27.07 21.00
N PHE A 156 3.21 26.36 21.18
CA PHE A 156 2.37 26.48 22.38
C PHE A 156 3.03 25.89 23.62
N ALA A 157 3.80 24.82 23.49
CA ALA A 157 4.52 24.19 24.59
C ALA A 157 5.85 24.90 24.94
N LYS A 158 6.21 25.97 24.22
CA LYS A 158 7.48 26.70 24.35
C LYS A 158 8.72 25.79 24.22
N ILE A 159 8.64 24.79 23.36
CA ILE A 159 9.75 23.90 23.02
C ILE A 159 10.54 24.54 21.86
N PRO A 160 11.89 24.58 21.91
CA PRO A 160 12.69 25.15 20.83
C PRO A 160 12.46 24.44 19.49
N MET A 161 12.15 25.19 18.42
CA MET A 161 11.85 24.66 17.08
C MET A 161 12.97 23.82 16.47
N ARG A 162 14.22 24.00 16.92
CA ARG A 162 15.33 23.14 16.50
C ARG A 162 15.02 21.66 16.73
N TYR A 163 14.22 21.28 17.71
CA TYR A 163 13.88 19.86 17.94
C TYR A 163 12.93 19.26 16.90
N LEU A 164 12.42 20.04 15.94
CA LEU A 164 11.64 19.49 14.83
C LEU A 164 12.43 18.49 13.98
N PHE A 165 13.78 18.60 13.93
CA PHE A 165 14.60 17.58 13.26
C PHE A 165 14.43 16.19 13.91
N VAL A 166 14.14 16.12 15.22
CA VAL A 166 13.91 14.84 15.92
C VAL A 166 12.62 14.22 15.41
N ILE A 167 11.56 15.01 15.27
CA ILE A 167 10.28 14.56 14.71
C ILE A 167 10.49 14.06 13.29
N ALA A 168 11.21 14.83 12.46
CA ALA A 168 11.49 14.43 11.09
C ALA A 168 12.24 13.09 11.03
N LEU A 169 13.29 12.93 11.84
CA LEU A 169 14.10 11.71 11.87
C LEU A 169 13.29 10.51 12.34
N LEU A 170 12.45 10.66 13.37
CA LEU A 170 11.61 9.58 13.87
C LEU A 170 10.64 9.11 12.79
N ASN A 171 9.91 10.04 12.17
CA ASN A 171 8.96 9.73 11.11
C ASN A 171 9.62 9.12 9.86
N LEU A 172 10.84 9.55 9.53
CA LEU A 172 11.63 8.96 8.44
C LEU A 172 12.08 7.52 8.73
N ILE A 173 12.07 7.09 9.99
CA ILE A 173 12.38 5.71 10.40
C ILE A 173 11.10 4.90 10.59
N THR A 174 10.10 5.45 11.29
CA THR A 174 8.90 4.73 11.69
C THR A 174 7.96 4.47 10.53
N HIS A 175 7.78 5.42 9.60
CA HIS A 175 6.93 5.20 8.42
C HIS A 175 7.47 4.07 7.53
N PRO A 176 8.75 4.04 7.11
CA PRO A 176 9.28 2.90 6.35
C PRO A 176 9.22 1.58 7.12
N LEU A 177 9.41 1.60 8.45
CA LEU A 177 9.36 0.39 9.25
C LEU A 177 7.93 -0.16 9.39
N LEU A 178 6.94 0.71 9.69
CA LEU A 178 5.52 0.38 9.72
C LEU A 178 5.16 -0.35 8.44
N TRP A 179 5.50 0.30 7.33
CA TRP A 179 5.23 -0.16 6.00
C TRP A 179 5.93 -1.48 5.64
N LEU A 180 7.19 -1.64 6.02
CA LEU A 180 7.93 -2.89 5.77
C LEU A 180 7.27 -4.05 6.51
N ILE A 181 6.75 -3.81 7.71
CA ILE A 181 6.08 -4.84 8.50
C ILE A 181 4.67 -5.11 7.95
N THR A 182 3.87 -4.08 7.66
CA THR A 182 2.48 -4.25 7.14
C THR A 182 2.45 -4.91 5.77
N SER A 183 3.41 -4.62 4.90
CA SER A 183 3.51 -5.21 3.56
C SER A 183 3.67 -6.73 3.55
N ASN A 184 4.26 -7.29 4.62
CA ASN A 184 4.55 -8.71 4.75
C ASN A 184 3.52 -9.49 5.59
N LEU A 185 2.55 -8.81 6.20
CA LEU A 185 1.55 -9.45 7.06
C LEU A 185 0.27 -9.79 6.27
N THR A 186 -0.10 -11.07 6.26
CA THR A 186 -1.39 -11.53 5.73
C THR A 186 -2.50 -11.30 6.76
N GLY A 187 -3.41 -10.35 6.49
CA GLY A 187 -4.55 -10.04 7.40
C GLY A 187 -4.64 -8.55 7.76
N TYR A 188 -4.78 -7.71 6.73
CA TYR A 188 -4.51 -6.27 6.77
C TYR A 188 -5.25 -5.46 7.84
N GLY A 189 -6.48 -5.81 8.23
CA GLY A 189 -7.29 -4.93 9.09
C GLY A 189 -6.82 -4.86 10.56
N THR A 190 -6.80 -5.99 11.25
CA THR A 190 -6.52 -6.02 12.71
C THR A 190 -5.04 -5.88 13.03
N ALA A 191 -4.17 -6.43 12.19
CA ALA A 191 -2.73 -6.32 12.36
C ALA A 191 -2.22 -4.88 12.19
N LEU A 192 -2.81 -4.13 11.24
CA LEU A 192 -2.47 -2.72 11.01
C LEU A 192 -2.78 -1.85 12.23
N ILE A 193 -3.98 -1.94 12.79
CA ILE A 193 -4.37 -1.15 13.98
C ILE A 193 -3.43 -1.41 15.15
N PHE A 194 -3.08 -2.67 15.40
CA PHE A 194 -2.16 -3.02 16.47
C PHE A 194 -0.75 -2.45 16.24
N LEU A 195 -0.28 -2.51 14.99
CA LEU A 195 1.04 -2.03 14.63
C LEU A 195 1.15 -0.50 14.61
N GLU A 196 0.11 0.19 14.14
CA GLU A 196 -0.01 1.65 14.25
C GLU A 196 0.02 2.09 15.72
N ALA A 197 -0.73 1.41 16.60
CA ALA A 197 -0.72 1.70 18.03
C ALA A 197 0.67 1.46 18.65
N LEU A 198 1.36 0.38 18.24
CA LEU A 198 2.71 0.08 18.69
C LEU A 198 3.71 1.14 18.23
N ILE A 199 3.64 1.57 16.97
CA ILE A 199 4.55 2.58 16.41
C ILE A 199 4.28 3.96 17.00
N THR A 200 3.01 4.34 17.17
CA THR A 200 2.63 5.57 17.89
C THR A 200 3.20 5.56 19.32
N ALA A 201 3.12 4.43 20.03
CA ALA A 201 3.72 4.31 21.37
C ALA A 201 5.25 4.40 21.34
N ALA A 202 5.90 3.79 20.35
CA ALA A 202 7.35 3.84 20.16
C ALA A 202 7.83 5.27 19.83
N GLU A 203 7.12 5.98 18.96
CA GLU A 203 7.37 7.38 18.63
C GLU A 203 7.23 8.27 19.85
N ALA A 204 6.14 8.15 20.60
CA ALA A 204 5.93 8.90 21.83
C ALA A 204 7.07 8.70 22.83
N TYR A 205 7.51 7.45 23.01
CA TYR A 205 8.64 7.12 23.88
C TYR A 205 9.95 7.73 23.35
N ALA A 206 10.23 7.62 22.05
CA ALA A 206 11.43 8.19 21.45
C ALA A 206 11.46 9.72 21.56
N ILE A 207 10.36 10.41 21.26
CA ILE A 207 10.20 11.87 21.45
C ILE A 207 10.52 12.23 22.90
N TYR A 208 9.92 11.53 23.87
CA TYR A 208 10.20 11.76 25.29
C TYR A 208 11.69 11.58 25.64
N ARG A 209 12.35 10.54 25.09
CA ARG A 209 13.76 10.27 25.37
C ARG A 209 14.69 11.32 24.76
N PHE A 210 14.45 11.75 23.53
CA PHE A 210 15.26 12.79 22.87
C PHE A 210 15.00 14.19 23.41
N LEU A 211 13.78 14.49 23.87
CA LEU A 211 13.40 15.78 24.45
C LEU A 211 13.32 15.72 25.99
N LYS A 212 14.09 14.83 26.63
CA LYS A 212 14.08 14.65 28.08
C LYS A 212 14.38 15.99 28.78
N GLY A 213 13.53 16.35 29.74
CA GLY A 213 13.62 17.63 30.46
C GLY A 213 12.98 18.82 29.73
N LYS A 214 12.51 18.66 28.49
CA LYS A 214 11.73 19.66 27.75
C LYS A 214 10.26 19.28 27.60
N ILE A 215 9.97 17.98 27.52
CA ILE A 215 8.61 17.45 27.41
C ILE A 215 8.38 16.32 28.44
N SER A 216 7.17 16.23 28.98
CA SER A 216 6.75 15.08 29.80
C SER A 216 6.30 13.94 28.90
N LEU A 217 6.36 12.70 29.39
CA LEU A 217 5.93 11.52 28.63
C LEU A 217 4.48 11.65 28.14
N LEU A 218 3.58 12.14 29.00
CA LEU A 218 2.18 12.38 28.62
C LEU A 218 2.06 13.35 27.44
N LYS A 219 2.82 14.45 27.44
CA LYS A 219 2.81 15.42 26.34
C LYS A 219 3.39 14.83 25.05
N ALA A 220 4.42 13.98 25.16
CA ALA A 220 4.98 13.27 24.01
C ALA A 220 3.98 12.26 23.41
N MET A 221 3.23 11.53 24.25
CA MET A 221 2.14 10.65 23.81
C MET A 221 1.02 11.42 23.11
N VAL A 222 0.57 12.54 23.70
CA VAL A 222 -0.45 13.40 23.08
C VAL A 222 0.03 13.91 21.72
N LEU A 223 1.28 14.36 21.63
CA LEU A 223 1.85 14.81 20.36
C LEU A 223 1.87 13.70 19.30
N SER A 224 2.38 12.50 19.61
CA SER A 224 2.42 11.39 18.66
C SER A 224 1.02 10.93 18.21
N ILE A 225 0.06 10.87 19.13
CA ILE A 225 -1.34 10.54 18.78
C ILE A 225 -1.94 11.59 17.85
N ILE A 226 -1.75 12.89 18.13
CA ILE A 226 -2.30 13.96 17.29
C ILE A 226 -1.65 13.95 15.91
N MET A 227 -0.33 13.77 15.80
CA MET A 227 0.37 13.67 14.53
C MET A 227 -0.19 12.53 13.67
N ASN A 228 -0.24 11.31 14.22
CA ASN A 228 -0.76 10.14 13.50
C ASN A 228 -2.24 10.32 13.13
N LEU A 229 -3.08 10.83 14.04
CA LEU A 229 -4.50 11.07 13.78
C LEU A 229 -4.73 12.09 12.65
N VAL A 230 -3.98 13.19 12.65
CA VAL A 230 -4.10 14.23 11.61
C VAL A 230 -3.64 13.69 10.26
N SER A 231 -2.48 13.01 10.22
CA SER A 231 -1.99 12.33 9.00
C SER A 231 -3.00 11.34 8.45
N PHE A 232 -3.62 10.56 9.33
CA PHE A 232 -4.62 9.59 8.99
C PHE A 232 -5.91 10.22 8.44
N ILE A 233 -6.47 11.26 9.09
CA ILE A 233 -7.69 11.94 8.63
C ILE A 233 -7.45 12.64 7.29
N VAL A 234 -6.36 13.39 7.17
CA VAL A 234 -6.05 14.15 5.95
C VAL A 234 -5.73 13.19 4.81
N GLY A 235 -4.88 12.19 5.07
CA GLY A 235 -4.59 11.13 4.11
C GLY A 235 -5.86 10.43 3.66
N GLY A 236 -6.71 9.96 4.57
CA GLY A 236 -7.94 9.26 4.19
C GLY A 236 -8.99 10.13 3.53
N GLY A 237 -9.06 11.42 3.85
CA GLY A 237 -9.91 12.36 3.13
C GLY A 237 -9.48 12.54 1.68
N ILE A 238 -8.18 12.71 1.43
CA ILE A 238 -7.64 12.79 0.06
C ILE A 238 -7.97 11.50 -0.71
N TYR A 239 -7.83 10.34 -0.08
CA TYR A 239 -8.13 9.06 -0.72
C TYR A 239 -9.57 9.03 -1.21
N LEU A 240 -10.53 9.34 -0.35
CA LEU A 240 -11.95 9.30 -0.68
C LEU A 240 -12.37 10.30 -1.77
N LEU A 241 -11.61 11.38 -1.97
CA LEU A 241 -11.89 12.37 -3.01
C LEU A 241 -11.36 11.97 -4.39
N PHE A 242 -10.34 11.10 -4.45
CA PHE A 242 -9.64 10.74 -5.68
C PHE A 242 -9.68 9.24 -6.02
N ALA A 243 -10.29 8.41 -5.17
CA ALA A 243 -10.58 7.00 -5.40
C ALA A 243 -11.96 6.82 -6.06
#